data_AF-A0A969R4Y5-F1
#
_entry.id   AF-A0A969R4Y5-F1
#
_cell.length_a   1.000
_cell.length_b   1.000
_cell.length_c   1.000
_cell.angle_alpha   90.00
_cell.angle_beta   90.00
_cell.angle_gamma   90.00
#
_symmetry.space_group_name_H-M   'P 1'
#
loop_
_entity.id
_entity.type
_entity.pdbx_description
1 polymer ?
#
loop_
_entity_poly.entity_id
_entity_poly.type
_entity_poly.pdbx_seq_one_letter_code
_entity_poly.pdbx_strand_id
1 'polypeptide(L)'
;MAEGNSQVQAQAPLSERELQVIELVAAGLTNQDIAIQLEISKRTVDNHISNILTKTETENRVALVRWALQWGKVCIDEVNCCVLPPYKGER
;
A
#
# COMPACT_ATOMS: atom_id res chain seq x y z
N MET A 1 23.96 19.68 -11.13
CA MET A 1 22.70 19.50 -11.88
C MET A 1 22.18 18.13 -11.46
N ALA A 2 21.10 18.07 -10.69
CA ALA A 2 20.54 16.81 -10.17
C ALA A 2 19.28 16.50 -10.97
N GLU A 3 19.38 15.56 -11.90
CA GLU A 3 18.24 15.09 -12.70
C GLU A 3 17.50 14.01 -11.88
N GLY A 4 16.48 14.45 -11.14
CA GLY A 4 15.50 13.55 -10.53
C GLY A 4 14.63 12.96 -11.63
N ASN A 5 14.98 11.76 -12.09
CA ASN A 5 14.20 11.01 -13.07
C ASN A 5 12.86 10.59 -12.46
N SER A 6 11.82 11.39 -12.73
CA SER A 6 10.41 11.05 -12.51
C SER A 6 10.02 9.89 -13.43
N GLN A 7 10.44 8.68 -13.07
CA GLN A 7 9.85 7.49 -13.66
C GLN A 7 8.47 7.31 -13.05
N VAL A 8 7.47 7.89 -13.72
CA VAL A 8 6.07 7.49 -13.67
C VAL A 8 5.98 6.06 -14.18
N GLN A 9 6.51 5.13 -13.36
CA GLN A 9 6.34 3.72 -13.59
C GLN A 9 4.84 3.49 -13.53
N ALA A 10 4.25 3.23 -14.69
CA ALA A 10 2.92 2.67 -14.80
C ALA A 10 2.97 1.26 -14.20
N GLN A 11 3.10 1.20 -12.88
CA GLN A 11 3.13 -0.04 -12.13
C GLN A 11 1.80 -0.74 -12.38
N ALA A 12 1.88 -2.05 -12.59
CA ALA A 12 0.72 -2.89 -12.85
C ALA A 12 -0.40 -2.52 -11.86
N PRO A 13 -1.67 -2.41 -12.32
CA PRO A 13 -2.75 -1.98 -11.46
C PRO A 13 -2.82 -2.91 -10.25
N LEU A 14 -2.58 -2.34 -9.07
CA LEU A 14 -2.78 -3.04 -7.81
C LEU A 14 -4.25 -3.42 -7.71
N SER A 15 -4.51 -4.65 -7.29
CA SER A 15 -5.88 -5.09 -7.01
C SER A 15 -6.44 -4.33 -5.81
N GLU A 16 -7.77 -4.27 -5.72
CA GLU A 16 -8.47 -3.65 -4.59
C GLU A 16 -8.01 -4.22 -3.24
N ARG A 17 -7.71 -5.52 -3.22
CA ARG A 17 -7.22 -6.21 -2.02
C ARG A 17 -5.81 -5.81 -1.64
N GLU A 18 -4.96 -5.56 -2.65
CA GLU A 18 -3.60 -5.10 -2.42
C GLU A 18 -3.59 -3.66 -1.91
N LEU A 19 -4.47 -2.78 -2.43
CA LEU A 19 -4.63 -1.42 -1.91
C LEU A 19 -5.05 -1.40 -0.44
N GLN A 20 -6.06 -2.19 -0.06
CA GLN A 20 -6.46 -2.34 1.36
C GLN A 20 -5.29 -2.74 2.26
N VAL A 21 -4.47 -3.71 1.82
CA VAL A 21 -3.32 -4.15 2.59
C VAL A 21 -2.32 -2.99 2.74
N ILE A 22 -2.05 -2.23 1.68
CA ILE A 22 -1.13 -1.08 1.74
C ILE A 22 -1.67 0.00 2.68
N GLU A 23 -2.98 0.30 2.66
CA GLU A 23 -3.62 1.25 3.57
C GLU A 23 -3.42 0.86 5.04
N LEU A 24 -3.68 -0.40 5.38
CA LEU A 24 -3.50 -0.88 6.75
C LEU A 24 -2.02 -0.93 7.16
N VAL A 25 -1.12 -1.26 6.23
CA VAL A 25 0.34 -1.19 6.47
C VAL A 25 0.78 0.25 6.71
N ALA A 26 0.24 1.21 5.95
CA ALA A 26 0.51 2.64 6.11
C ALA A 26 -0.03 3.20 7.44
N ALA A 27 -1.17 2.67 7.91
CA ALA A 27 -1.69 2.94 9.25
C ALA A 27 -0.87 2.30 10.40
N GLY A 28 0.20 1.56 10.07
CA GLY A 28 1.13 1.00 11.05
C GLY A 28 0.72 -0.36 11.63
N LEU A 29 -0.34 -0.98 11.10
CA LEU A 29 -0.80 -2.28 11.59
C LEU A 29 0.22 -3.38 11.32
N THR A 30 0.22 -4.41 12.18
CA THR A 30 1.01 -5.62 11.96
C THR A 30 0.30 -6.56 10.99
N ASN A 31 1.03 -7.50 10.37
CA ASN A 31 0.42 -8.52 9.50
C ASN A 31 -0.67 -9.34 10.22
N GLN A 32 -0.59 -9.42 11.56
CA GLN A 32 -1.58 -10.11 12.37
C GLN A 32 -2.85 -9.27 12.57
N ASP A 33 -2.72 -7.95 12.80
CA ASP A 33 -3.87 -7.05 12.88
C ASP A 33 -4.56 -6.91 11.52
N ILE A 34 -3.78 -6.84 10.44
CA ILE A 34 -4.29 -6.83 9.06
C ILE A 34 -5.08 -8.11 8.78
N ALA A 35 -4.53 -9.27 9.19
CA ALA A 35 -5.21 -10.55 9.03
C ALA A 35 -6.59 -10.57 9.74
N ILE A 36 -6.67 -10.00 10.94
CA ILE A 36 -7.91 -9.88 11.71
C ILE A 36 -8.90 -8.93 11.01
N GLN A 37 -8.45 -7.72 10.65
CA GLN A 37 -9.27 -6.71 9.96
C GLN A 37 -9.85 -7.22 8.64
N LEU A 38 -9.04 -7.96 7.89
CA LEU A 38 -9.37 -8.44 6.56
C LEU A 38 -9.99 -9.85 6.57
N GLU A 39 -10.19 -10.45 7.75
CA GLU A 39 -10.74 -11.81 7.95
C GLU A 39 -10.01 -12.89 7.12
N ILE A 40 -8.67 -12.80 7.04
CA ILE A 40 -7.80 -13.73 6.31
C ILE A 40 -6.66 -14.24 7.19
N SER A 41 -5.93 -15.27 6.74
CA SER A 41 -4.78 -15.77 7.47
C SER A 41 -3.58 -14.80 7.37
N LYS A 42 -2.74 -14.75 8.43
CA LYS A 42 -1.47 -14.01 8.41
C LYS A 42 -0.62 -14.39 7.18
N ARG A 43 -0.55 -15.69 6.85
CA ARG A 43 0.15 -16.20 5.67
C ARG A 43 -0.38 -15.59 4.36
N THR A 44 -1.70 -15.39 4.27
CA THR A 44 -2.32 -14.72 3.12
C THR A 44 -1.88 -13.25 3.05
N VAL A 45 -1.79 -12.56 4.18
CA VAL A 45 -1.26 -11.19 4.25
C VAL A 45 0.21 -11.14 3.82
N ASP A 46 1.05 -12.05 4.31
CA ASP A 46 2.46 -12.14 3.92
C ASP A 46 2.61 -12.35 2.39
N ASN A 47 1.75 -13.18 1.80
CA ASN A 47 1.72 -13.39 0.35
C ASN A 47 1.26 -12.13 -0.39
N HIS A 48 0.23 -11.42 0.10
CA HIS A 48 -0.19 -10.14 -0.49
C HIS A 48 0.95 -9.13 -0.47
N ILE A 49 1.64 -8.95 0.67
CA ILE A 49 2.77 -8.04 0.80
C ILE A 49 3.89 -8.43 -0.18
N SER A 50 4.23 -9.72 -0.27
CA SER A 50 5.28 -10.20 -1.18
C SER A 50 4.95 -9.89 -2.65
N ASN A 51 3.69 -10.10 -3.05
CA ASN A 51 3.23 -9.76 -4.40
C ASN A 51 3.25 -8.26 -4.64
N ILE A 52 2.82 -7.46 -3.66
CA ILE A 52 2.83 -6.00 -3.75
C ILE A 52 4.26 -5.52 -3.92
N LEU A 53 5.20 -5.94 -3.06
CA LEU A 53 6.61 -5.56 -3.14
C LEU A 53 7.21 -5.86 -4.51
N THR A 54 6.84 -7.01 -5.10
CA THR A 54 7.27 -7.41 -6.44
C THR A 54 6.67 -6.51 -7.52
N LYS A 55 5.37 -6.19 -7.43
CA LYS A 55 4.67 -5.30 -8.38
C LYS A 55 5.15 -3.87 -8.28
N THR A 56 5.50 -3.43 -7.07
CA THR A 56 5.93 -2.06 -6.80
C THR A 56 7.43 -1.86 -6.88
N GLU A 57 8.19 -2.93 -7.16
CA GLU A 57 9.65 -2.94 -7.20
C GLU A 57 10.27 -2.33 -5.92
N THR A 58 9.62 -2.57 -4.78
CA THR A 58 10.08 -2.06 -3.47
C THR A 58 10.70 -3.17 -2.64
N GLU A 59 11.76 -2.85 -1.91
CA GLU A 59 12.58 -3.84 -1.22
C GLU A 59 12.00 -4.27 0.15
N ASN A 60 11.25 -3.40 0.81
CA ASN A 60 10.74 -3.66 2.16
C ASN A 60 9.44 -2.90 2.45
N ARG A 61 8.78 -3.24 3.56
CA ARG A 61 7.51 -2.60 3.98
C ARG A 61 7.61 -1.08 4.11
N VAL A 62 8.78 -0.56 4.50
CA VAL A 62 8.98 0.89 4.69
C VAL A 62 9.08 1.59 3.34
N ALA A 63 9.81 1.00 2.39
CA ALA A 63 9.89 1.44 1.01
C ALA A 63 8.52 1.39 0.34
N LEU A 64 7.71 0.35 0.62
CA LEU A 64 6.33 0.25 0.16
C LEU A 64 5.45 1.39 0.67
N VAL A 65 5.51 1.72 1.97
CA VAL A 65 4.76 2.86 2.52
C VAL A 65 5.21 4.17 1.89
N ARG A 66 6.54 4.37 1.74
CA ARG A 66 7.07 5.58 1.10
C ARG A 66 6.63 5.69 -0.35
N TRP A 67 6.64 4.57 -1.09
CA TRP A 67 6.11 4.48 -2.43
C TRP A 67 4.63 4.87 -2.45
N ALA A 68 3.82 4.23 -1.60
CA ALA A 68 2.38 4.50 -1.55
C ALA A 68 2.06 5.98 -1.27
N LEU A 69 2.83 6.63 -0.39
CA LEU A 69 2.70 8.08 -0.12
C LEU A 69 3.15 8.95 -1.30
N GLN A 70 4.25 8.59 -1.98
CA GLN A 70 4.79 9.32 -3.12
C GLN A 70 3.84 9.32 -4.32
N TRP A 71 3.12 8.21 -4.51
CA TRP A 71 2.16 8.01 -5.61
C TRP A 71 0.71 8.33 -5.23
N GLY A 72 0.47 8.83 -4.01
CA GLY A 72 -0.87 9.18 -3.53
C GLY A 72 -1.84 8.00 -3.42
N LYS A 73 -1.31 6.80 -3.16
CA LYS A 73 -2.09 5.56 -2.99
C LYS A 73 -2.65 5.39 -1.58
N VAL A 74 -2.09 6.09 -0.59
CA VAL A 74 -2.54 6.07 0.81
C VAL A 74 -2.46 7.46 1.44
N CYS A 75 -3.36 7.70 2.40
CA CYS A 75 -3.41 8.87 3.27
C CYS A 75 -2.99 8.47 4.68
N ILE A 76 -2.13 9.25 5.34
CA ILE A 76 -1.83 9.11 6.76
C ILE A 76 -2.03 10.48 7.39
N ASP A 77 -2.83 10.61 8.46
CA ASP A 77 -2.90 11.81 9.31
C ASP A 77 -3.03 13.14 8.52
N GLU A 78 -3.87 13.17 7.47
CA GLU A 78 -4.11 14.33 6.61
C GLU A 78 -2.90 14.84 5.78
N VAL A 79 -1.74 14.15 5.81
CA VAL A 79 -0.59 14.45 4.94
C VAL A 79 -0.61 13.63 3.65
N ASN A 80 -0.27 14.28 2.54
CA ASN A 80 -0.22 13.71 1.18
C ASN A 80 -1.55 13.12 0.65
N CYS A 81 -2.68 13.59 1.18
CA CYS A 81 -4.00 13.19 0.71
C CYS A 81 -4.36 13.81 -0.64
N CYS A 82 -4.01 13.11 -1.72
CA CYS A 82 -4.87 13.13 -2.89
C CYS A 82 -6.20 12.46 -2.51
N VAL A 83 -7.32 13.00 -2.97
CA VAL A 83 -8.66 12.45 -2.69
C VAL A 83 -8.74 11.02 -3.23
N LEU A 84 -8.46 10.03 -2.37
CA LEU A 84 -8.74 8.64 -2.68
C LEU A 84 -10.27 8.49 -2.67
N PRO A 85 -10.86 7.92 -3.74
CA PRO A 85 -12.28 7.64 -3.73
C PRO A 85 -12.59 6.77 -2.50
N PRO A 86 -13.71 7.03 -1.81
CA PRO A 86 -14.00 6.36 -0.54
C PRO A 86 -13.98 4.86 -0.75
N TYR A 87 -13.06 4.19 -0.04
CA TYR A 87 -13.00 2.75 0.03
C TYR A 87 -14.28 2.27 0.73
N LYS A 88 -15.28 1.85 -0.04
CA LYS A 88 -16.57 1.35 0.46
C LYS A 88 -16.36 0.00 1.17
N GLY A 89 -15.97 0.08 2.43
CA GLY A 89 -15.94 -1.01 3.40
C GLY A 89 -16.85 -0.79 4.60
N GLU A 90 -17.77 0.18 4.54
CA GLU A 90 -18.73 0.46 5.61
C GLU A 90 -19.93 -0.48 5.48
N ARG A 91 -20.18 -1.27 6.53
CA ARG A 91 -21.40 -2.08 6.72
C ARG A 91 -22.54 -1.24 7.26
#